data_AF-A0A4Y2QK13-F1
#
_entry.id   AF-A0A4Y2QK13-F1
#
_cell.length_a   1.000
_cell.length_b   1.000
_cell.length_c   1.000
_cell.angle_alpha   90.00
_cell.angle_beta   90.00
_cell.angle_gamma   90.00
#
_symmetry.space_group_name_H-M   'P 1'
#
loop_
_entity.id
_entity.type
_entity.pdbx_description
1 polymer ?
#
loop_
_entity_poly.entity_id
_entity_poly.type
_entity_poly.pdbx_seq_one_letter_code
_entity_poly.pdbx_strand_id
1 'polypeptide(L)'
;MNIHGIPTPEAVKMTGNIVENWNIFKDNKENYSIPTGLNEREERIKVAILLPIIGRDTFLIYQHLDISQEERKDTKDTNAIIETLTKYLVPAVNAIYER
;
A
#
# COMPACT_ATOMS: atom_id res chain seq x y z
N MET A 1 2.21 -4.43 -24.59
CA MET A 1 1.05 -3.63 -24.19
C MET A 1 1.60 -2.29 -23.71
N ASN A 2 1.38 -1.23 -24.48
CA ASN A 2 1.96 0.10 -24.24
C ASN A 2 1.23 0.79 -23.09
N ILE A 3 1.87 0.87 -21.92
CA ILE A 3 1.42 1.54 -20.69
C ILE A 3 1.48 3.08 -20.76
N HIS A 4 1.50 3.68 -21.95
CA HIS A 4 1.70 5.11 -22.13
C HIS A 4 0.41 5.90 -21.80
N GLY A 5 0.35 6.50 -20.61
CA GLY A 5 -0.61 7.57 -20.30
C GLY A 5 -1.32 7.48 -18.95
N ILE A 6 -1.20 6.38 -18.21
CA ILE A 6 -1.81 6.28 -16.88
C ILE A 6 -0.81 6.81 -15.85
N PRO A 7 -1.10 7.92 -15.16
CA PRO A 7 -0.20 8.45 -14.14
C PRO A 7 -0.05 7.40 -13.05
N THR A 8 1.21 7.14 -12.66
CA THR A 8 1.49 6.27 -11.52
C THR A 8 0.85 6.91 -10.28
N PRO A 9 0.14 6.14 -9.44
CA PRO A 9 -0.50 6.69 -8.24
C PRO A 9 0.54 7.39 -7.37
N GLU A 10 0.17 8.54 -6.79
CA GLU A 10 1.03 9.24 -5.85
C GLU A 10 1.32 8.34 -4.63
N ALA A 11 2.57 8.36 -4.19
CA ALA A 11 2.98 7.68 -2.97
C ALA A 11 2.20 8.23 -1.76
N VAL A 12 1.96 7.35 -0.79
CA VAL A 12 1.26 7.72 0.45
C VAL A 12 2.04 8.81 1.16
N LYS A 13 1.37 9.94 1.44
CA LYS A 13 1.93 11.02 2.25
C LYS A 13 1.71 10.71 3.72
N MET A 14 2.81 10.50 4.45
CA MET A 14 2.80 10.26 5.91
C MET A 14 2.73 11.55 6.74
N THR A 15 2.25 12.63 6.16
CA THR A 15 2.19 13.97 6.76
C THR A 15 0.76 14.50 6.73
N GLY A 16 0.33 15.20 7.78
CA GLY A 16 -1.05 15.69 7.90
C GLY A 16 -2.02 14.57 8.24
N ASN A 17 -3.16 14.47 7.54
CA ASN A 17 -4.16 13.44 7.78
C ASN A 17 -3.76 12.13 7.07
N ILE A 18 -2.94 11.32 7.75
CA ILE A 18 -2.42 10.04 7.23
C ILE A 18 -3.55 9.06 6.89
N VAL A 19 -4.64 9.04 7.67
CA VAL A 19 -5.78 8.14 7.42
C VAL A 19 -6.49 8.50 6.11
N GLU A 20 -6.71 9.79 5.87
CA GLU A 20 -7.29 10.28 4.63
C GLU A 20 -6.36 10.02 3.44
N ASN A 21 -5.05 10.33 3.58
CA ASN A 21 -4.05 10.05 2.54
C ASN A 21 -3.96 8.54 2.21
N TRP A 22 -4.09 7.67 3.21
CA TRP A 22 -4.10 6.23 3.02
C TRP A 22 -5.37 5.74 2.32
N ASN A 23 -6.54 6.31 2.63
CA ASN A 23 -7.77 6.02 1.90
C ASN A 23 -7.70 6.48 0.44
N ILE A 24 -7.17 7.68 0.18
CA ILE A 24 -6.94 8.20 -1.17
C ILE A 24 -5.99 7.28 -1.94
N PHE A 25 -4.94 6.77 -1.31
CA PHE A 25 -4.02 5.83 -1.95
C PHE A 25 -4.70 4.52 -2.36
N LYS A 26 -5.56 3.94 -1.50
CA LYS A 26 -6.30 2.72 -1.84
C LYS A 26 -7.20 2.93 -3.07
N ASP A 27 -7.90 4.04 -3.12
CA ASP A 27 -8.77 4.43 -4.24
C ASP A 27 -7.95 4.62 -5.54
N ASN A 28 -6.84 5.36 -5.45
CA ASN A 28 -5.91 5.55 -6.56
C ASN A 28 -5.30 4.23 -7.06
N LYS A 29 -4.96 3.30 -6.16
CA LYS A 29 -4.44 1.98 -6.53
C LYS A 29 -5.50 1.16 -7.27
N GLU A 30 -6.76 1.22 -6.86
CA GLU A 30 -7.85 0.51 -7.54
C GLU A 30 -8.10 1.10 -8.93
N ASN A 31 -8.19 2.43 -9.02
CA ASN A 31 -8.31 3.17 -10.28
C ASN A 31 -7.12 2.96 -11.22
N TYR A 32 -5.92 2.68 -10.69
CA TYR A 32 -4.75 2.29 -11.47
C TYR A 32 -4.79 0.82 -11.89
N SER A 33 -5.30 -0.08 -11.04
CA SER A 33 -5.26 -1.53 -11.25
C SER A 33 -6.20 -2.02 -12.35
N ILE A 34 -7.33 -1.34 -12.53
CA ILE A 34 -8.35 -1.66 -13.56
C ILE A 34 -7.81 -1.40 -14.98
N PRO A 35 -7.39 -0.18 -15.36
CA PRO A 35 -6.98 0.14 -16.73
C PRO A 35 -5.62 -0.45 -17.12
N THR A 36 -4.77 -0.80 -16.15
CA THR A 36 -3.46 -1.44 -16.40
C THR A 36 -3.55 -2.96 -16.53
N GLY A 37 -4.72 -3.56 -16.30
CA GLY A 37 -4.90 -5.01 -16.23
C GLY A 37 -4.13 -5.66 -15.08
N LEU A 38 -3.70 -4.87 -14.10
CA LEU A 38 -3.00 -5.35 -12.90
C LEU A 38 -3.85 -6.36 -12.14
N ASN A 39 -5.17 -6.20 -12.16
CA ASN A 39 -6.09 -7.12 -11.52
C ASN A 39 -6.02 -8.57 -12.07
N GLU A 40 -5.66 -8.73 -13.35
CA GLU A 40 -5.55 -10.03 -14.03
C GLU A 40 -4.15 -10.66 -13.90
N ARG A 41 -3.19 -9.94 -13.30
CA ARG A 41 -1.81 -10.42 -13.12
C ARG A 41 -1.67 -11.32 -11.89
N GLU A 42 -0.61 -12.13 -11.89
CA GLU A 42 -0.20 -12.87 -10.70
C GLU A 42 0.01 -11.93 -9.51
N GLU A 43 -0.41 -12.38 -8.33
CA GLU A 43 -0.25 -11.66 -7.05
C GLU A 43 1.19 -11.21 -6.79
N ARG A 44 2.19 -12.02 -7.15
CA ARG A 44 3.60 -11.64 -7.05
C ARG A 44 3.93 -10.36 -7.84
N ILE A 45 3.33 -10.18 -9.01
CA ILE A 45 3.52 -8.97 -9.83
C ILE A 45 2.78 -7.80 -9.20
N LYS A 46 1.56 -8.00 -8.70
CA LYS A 46 0.79 -6.97 -8.00
C LYS A 46 1.54 -6.46 -6.76
N VAL A 47 2.12 -7.36 -5.95
CA VAL A 47 2.95 -7.01 -4.79
C VAL A 47 4.23 -6.28 -5.21
N ALA A 48 4.92 -6.76 -6.25
CA ALA A 48 6.13 -6.12 -6.76
C ALA A 48 5.88 -4.70 -7.28
N ILE A 49 4.66 -4.41 -7.74
CA ILE A 49 4.23 -3.06 -8.12
C ILE A 49 3.74 -2.27 -6.90
N LEU A 50 3.08 -2.91 -5.94
CA LEU A 50 2.57 -2.27 -4.71
C LEU A 50 3.70 -1.68 -3.85
N LEU A 51 4.76 -2.45 -3.59
CA LEU A 51 5.86 -2.03 -2.70
C LEU A 51 6.56 -0.73 -3.11
N PRO A 52 6.86 -0.46 -4.39
CA PRO A 52 7.42 0.82 -4.81
C PRO A 52 6.39 1.95 -4.83
N ILE A 53 5.09 1.69 -5.09
CA ILE A 53 4.07 2.75 -5.15
C ILE A 53 3.59 3.21 -3.77
N ILE A 54 3.66 2.38 -2.72
CA ILE A 54 3.23 2.77 -1.35
C ILE A 54 4.09 3.90 -0.76
N GLY A 55 5.27 4.16 -1.32
CA GLY A 55 6.21 5.17 -0.85
C GLY A 55 7.21 4.65 0.19
N ARG A 56 8.32 5.37 0.30
CA ARG A 56 9.47 4.99 1.14
C ARG A 56 9.10 4.88 2.62
N ASP A 57 8.38 5.87 3.15
CA ASP A 57 8.01 5.92 4.57
C ASP A 57 7.07 4.76 4.95
N THR A 58 6.06 4.48 4.13
CA THR A 58 5.15 3.35 4.32
C THR A 58 5.87 2.01 4.18
N PHE A 59 6.82 1.91 3.25
CA PHE A 59 7.65 0.72 3.07
C PHE A 59 8.55 0.47 4.28
N LEU A 60 9.11 1.51 4.89
CA LEU A 60 9.89 1.40 6.13
C LEU A 60 9.02 0.89 7.28
N ILE A 61 7.79 1.38 7.40
CA ILE A 61 6.82 0.87 8.39
C ILE A 61 6.50 -0.59 8.12
N TYR A 62 6.28 -0.97 6.87
CA TYR A 62 6.08 -2.37 6.48
C TYR A 62 7.30 -3.25 6.82
N GLN A 63 8.52 -2.74 6.67
CA GLN A 63 9.73 -3.46 7.09
C GLN A 63 9.89 -3.55 8.61
N HIS A 64 9.44 -2.53 9.35
CA HIS A 64 9.53 -2.46 10.82
C HIS A 64 8.36 -3.14 11.52
N LEU A 65 7.27 -3.41 10.81
CA LEU A 65 6.24 -4.34 11.24
C LEU A 65 6.94 -5.70 11.42
N ASP A 66 6.96 -6.18 12.65
CA ASP A 66 7.47 -7.51 13.02
C ASP A 66 6.44 -8.56 12.55
N ILE A 67 6.26 -8.63 11.23
CA ILE A 67 5.43 -9.65 10.59
C ILE A 67 6.22 -10.94 10.67
N SER A 68 5.73 -11.87 11.50
CA SER A 68 6.26 -13.23 11.62
C SER A 68 6.52 -13.81 10.22
N GLN A 69 7.58 -14.62 10.10
CA GLN A 69 7.96 -15.25 8.82
C GLN A 69 6.81 -16.08 8.18
N GLU A 70 5.82 -16.48 8.99
CA GLU A 70 4.57 -17.12 8.56
C GLU A 70 3.58 -16.12 7.95
N GLU A 71 3.34 -14.96 8.57
CA GLU A 71 2.54 -13.87 7.97
C GLU A 71 3.18 -13.36 6.67
N ARG A 72 4.52 -13.34 6.58
CA ARG A 72 5.25 -13.04 5.33
C ARG A 72 4.91 -13.98 4.18
N LYS A 73 4.45 -15.21 4.44
CA LYS A 73 3.99 -16.14 3.40
C LYS A 73 2.56 -15.83 2.92
N ASP A 74 1.70 -15.32 3.80
CA ASP A 74 0.38 -14.75 3.49
C ASP A 74 0.50 -13.34 2.87
N THR A 75 1.66 -12.70 3.02
CA THR A 75 2.00 -11.43 2.36
C THR A 75 2.36 -11.59 0.87
N LYS A 76 1.95 -12.71 0.27
CA LYS A 76 1.90 -12.87 -1.18
C LYS A 76 0.71 -12.14 -1.77
N ASP A 77 -0.30 -11.86 -0.95
CA ASP A 77 -1.53 -11.24 -1.38
C ASP A 77 -1.47 -9.73 -1.19
N THR A 78 -1.80 -9.02 -2.26
CA THR A 78 -1.79 -7.54 -2.29
C THR A 78 -2.73 -6.96 -1.23
N ASN A 79 -3.84 -7.66 -0.97
CA ASN A 79 -4.84 -7.26 0.02
C ASN A 79 -4.32 -7.43 1.45
N ALA A 80 -3.63 -8.53 1.76
CA ALA A 80 -3.06 -8.77 3.08
C ALA A 80 -2.07 -7.67 3.48
N ILE A 81 -1.21 -7.23 2.54
CA ILE A 81 -0.29 -6.10 2.74
C ILE A 81 -1.06 -4.82 3.11
N ILE A 82 -2.09 -4.51 2.34
CA ILE A 82 -2.90 -3.30 2.55
C ILE A 82 -3.64 -3.37 3.88
N GLU A 83 -4.17 -4.52 4.26
CA GLU A 83 -4.87 -4.69 5.54
C GLU A 83 -3.92 -4.54 6.73
N THR A 84 -2.74 -5.17 6.70
CA THR A 84 -1.73 -5.03 7.75
C THR A 84 -1.25 -3.58 7.89
N LEU A 85 -0.98 -2.92 6.76
CA LEU A 85 -0.66 -1.50 6.76
C LEU A 85 -1.81 -0.64 7.27
N THR A 86 -3.06 -0.94 6.91
CA THR A 86 -4.25 -0.22 7.41
C THR A 86 -4.38 -0.38 8.92
N LYS A 87 -4.22 -1.60 9.45
CA LYS A 87 -4.25 -1.89 10.89
C LYS A 87 -3.14 -1.19 11.66
N TYR A 88 -2.01 -0.87 11.02
CA TYR A 88 -0.95 -0.12 11.67
C TYR A 88 -1.17 1.39 11.54
N LEU A 89 -1.46 1.89 10.34
CA LEU A 89 -1.59 3.31 10.04
C LEU A 89 -2.80 3.95 10.69
N VAL A 90 -3.95 3.29 10.73
CA VAL A 90 -5.18 3.86 11.31
C VAL A 90 -5.05 4.11 12.83
N PRO A 91 -4.62 3.14 13.66
CA PRO A 91 -4.45 3.38 15.09
C PRO A 91 -3.14 4.11 15.44
N ALA A 92 -2.04 3.96 14.67
CA ALA A 92 -0.82 4.72 14.96
C ALA A 92 -1.04 6.23 14.84
N VAL A 93 -1.92 6.68 13.94
CA VAL A 93 -2.27 8.10 13.81
C VAL A 93 -3.03 8.61 15.04
N ASN A 94 -3.94 7.80 15.59
CA ASN A 94 -4.60 8.13 16.86
C ASN A 94 -3.59 8.20 18.02
N ALA A 95 -2.59 7.32 18.06
CA ALA A 95 -1.57 7.33 19.10
C ALA A 95 -0.56 8.51 18.99
N ILE A 96 -0.30 9.02 17.78
CA ILE A 96 0.62 10.15 17.56
C ILE A 96 -0.08 11.50 17.83
N TYR A 97 -1.41 11.59 17.68
CA TYR A 97 -2.17 12.81 17.91
C TYR A 97 -2.39 13.13 19.41
N GLU A 98 -2.02 12.23 20.32
CA GLU A 98 -2.05 12.45 21.78
C GLU A 98 -0.72 12.97 22.37
N ARG A 99 0.11 13.68 21.60
CA ARG A 99 1.33 14.32 22.11
C ARG A 99 1.39 15.83 21.89
#